data_AF-A0A9X8YNS3-F1
#
_entry.id   AF-A0A9X8YNS3-F1
#
_cell.length_a   1.000
_cell.length_b   1.000
_cell.length_c   1.000
_cell.angle_alpha   90.00
_cell.angle_beta   90.00
_cell.angle_gamma   90.00
#
_symmetry.space_group_name_H-M   'P 1'
#
loop_
_entity.id
_entity.type
_entity.pdbx_description
1 polymer ?
#
loop_
_entity_poly.entity_id
_entity_poly.type
_entity_poly.pdbx_seq_one_letter_code
_entity_poly.pdbx_strand_id
1 'polypeptide(L)' 'MTLMVRQLAPTPEGLPLEIYAFTNTTVWAEYESIQADIFDHILAVIDEFGLRVHQTPTGNDLRGMLRQSANAS' A
#
# COMPACT_ATOMS: atom_id res chain seq x y z
N MET A 1 12.40 19.05 10.92
CA MET A 1 11.73 17.78 11.32
C MET A 1 12.13 16.72 10.30
N THR A 2 12.49 15.52 10.75
CA THR A 2 13.00 14.47 9.86
C THR A 2 11.85 13.81 9.10
N LEU A 3 11.97 13.70 7.78
CA LEU A 3 11.14 12.89 6.91
C LEU A 3 12.06 11.89 6.20
N MET A 4 11.74 10.60 6.28
CA MET A 4 12.47 9.55 5.61
C MET A 4 11.49 8.58 4.97
N VAL A 5 11.78 8.20 3.72
CA VAL A 5 11.09 7.13 3.02
C VAL A 5 12.15 6.15 2.54
N ARG A 6 12.01 4.87 2.88
CA ARG A 6 12.95 3.84 2.42
C ARG A 6 12.24 2.53 2.10
N GLN A 7 12.82 1.80 1.16
CA GLN A 7 12.47 0.41 0.90
C GLN A 7 13.18 -0.46 1.93
N LEU A 8 12.46 -1.43 2.49
CA LEU A 8 13.04 -2.44 3.37
C LEU A 8 13.52 -3.63 2.55
N ALA A 9 14.14 -4.60 3.23
CA ALA A 9 14.54 -5.84 2.58
C ALA A 9 13.30 -6.53 1.95
N PRO A 10 13.41 -7.05 0.71
CA PRO A 10 12.31 -7.77 0.08
C PRO A 10 11.86 -8.97 0.92
N THR A 11 10.55 -9.23 0.95
CA THR A 11 9.93 -10.37 1.62
C THR A 11 9.08 -11.18 0.63
N PRO A 12 8.61 -12.39 1.00
CA PRO A 12 7.64 -13.14 0.18
C PRO A 12 6.34 -12.35 -0.12
N GLU A 13 6.02 -11.36 0.72
CA GLU A 13 4.88 -10.45 0.62
C GLU A 13 5.18 -9.19 -0.21
N GLY A 14 6.34 -9.12 -0.88
CA GLY A 14 6.72 -8.02 -1.77
C GLY A 14 7.81 -7.12 -1.20
N LEU A 15 7.81 -5.84 -1.59
CA LEU A 15 8.82 -4.86 -1.19
C LEU A 15 8.21 -3.85 -0.21
N PRO A 16 8.45 -3.99 1.10
CA PRO A 16 7.86 -3.08 2.09
C PRO A 16 8.44 -1.67 1.97
N LEU A 17 7.59 -0.67 2.16
CA LEU A 17 7.97 0.73 2.26
C LEU A 17 7.81 1.22 3.70
N GLU A 18 8.85 1.85 4.23
CA GLU A 18 8.81 2.51 5.52
C GLU A 18 8.74 4.03 5.31
N ILE A 19 7.74 4.66 5.92
CA ILE A 19 7.57 6.12 5.95
C ILE A 19 7.73 6.56 7.40
N TYR A 20 8.77 7.35 7.65
CA TYR A 20 9.06 7.90 8.96
C TYR A 20 8.92 9.42 8.92
N ALA A 21 7.94 9.94 9.65
CA ALA A 21 7.66 11.36 9.76
C ALA A 21 7.20 11.68 11.17
N PHE A 22 7.23 12.96 11.52
CA PHE A 22 6.61 13.48 12.73
C PHE A 22 5.44 14.39 12.35
N THR A 23 4.55 14.65 13.29
CA THR A 23 3.54 15.71 13.22
C THR A 23 3.94 16.84 14.16
N ASN A 24 3.50 18.06 13.87
CA ASN A 24 3.66 19.20 14.78
C ASN A 24 2.53 19.28 15.83
N THR A 25 1.65 18.29 15.86
CA THR A 25 0.49 18.20 16.75
C THR A 25 0.52 16.89 17.53
N THR A 26 0.05 16.94 18.77
CA THR A 26 -0.21 15.77 19.63
C THR A 26 -1.71 15.52 19.82
N VAL A 27 -2.57 16.30 19.14
CA VAL A 27 -4.01 16.12 19.17
C VAL A 27 -4.35 14.85 18.39
N TRP A 28 -5.00 13.91 19.06
CA TRP A 28 -5.28 12.59 18.48
C TRP A 28 -6.00 12.65 17.13
N ALA A 29 -7.09 13.42 17.06
CA ALA A 29 -7.90 13.53 15.84
C ALA A 29 -7.11 14.12 14.65
N GLU A 30 -6.26 15.12 14.90
CA GLU A 30 -5.42 15.71 13.85
C GLU A 30 -4.31 14.76 13.43
N TYR A 31 -3.68 14.07 14.40
CA TYR A 31 -2.66 13.06 14.12
C TYR A 31 -3.20 11.93 13.25
N GLU A 32 -4.38 11.41 13.58
CA GLU A 32 -5.07 10.36 12.82
C GLU A 32 -5.44 10.85 11.41
N SER A 33 -5.97 12.08 11.28
CA SER A 33 -6.27 12.68 9.97
C SER A 33 -5.03 12.80 9.09
N ILE A 34 -3.91 13.27 9.66
CA ILE A 34 -2.65 13.37 8.92
C ILE A 34 -2.16 11.99 8.46
N GLN A 35 -2.27 10.97 9.32
CA GLN A 35 -1.93 9.60 8.94
C GLN A 35 -2.81 9.09 7.79
N ALA A 36 -4.13 9.30 7.88
CA ALA A 36 -5.08 8.90 6.85
C ALA A 36 -4.78 9.57 5.50
N ASP A 37 -4.57 10.90 5.49
CA ASP A 37 -4.28 11.66 4.27
C ASP A 37 -3.03 11.15 3.54
N ILE A 38 -1.99 10.74 4.29
CA ILE A 38 -0.77 10.16 3.73
C ILE A 38 -1.08 8.84 3.00
N PHE A 39 -1.80 7.92 3.67
CA PHE A 39 -2.13 6.64 3.07
C PHE A 39 -3.12 6.77 1.90
N ASP A 40 -4.12 7.64 2.01
CA ASP A 40 -5.08 7.89 0.94
C ASP A 40 -4.39 8.43 -0.31
N HIS A 41 -3.46 9.37 -0.16
CA HIS A 41 -2.69 9.88 -1.29
C HIS A 41 -1.83 8.79 -1.95
N ILE A 42 -1.15 7.97 -1.14
CA ILE A 42 -0.32 6.87 -1.66
C ILE A 42 -1.19 5.87 -2.43
N LEU A 43 -2.31 5.45 -1.84
CA LEU A 43 -3.22 4.49 -2.46
C LEU A 43 -3.86 5.03 -3.74
N ALA A 44 -4.14 6.33 -3.80
CA ALA A 44 -4.71 6.96 -4.99
C ALA A 44 -3.71 7.01 -6.17
N VAL A 45 -2.41 7.12 -5.89
CA VAL A 45 -1.37 7.30 -6.93
C VAL A 45 -0.57 6.03 -7.23
N ILE A 46 -0.66 4.99 -6.40
CA ILE A 46 0.20 3.78 -6.49
C ILE A 46 0.12 3.10 -7.87
N ASP A 47 -1.08 3.08 -8.47
CA ASP A 47 -1.32 2.46 -9.78
C ASP A 47 -0.63 3.22 -10.93
N GLU A 48 -0.43 4.55 -10.82
CA GLU A 48 0.29 5.37 -11.80
C GLU A 48 1.78 4.99 -11.89
N PHE A 49 2.32 4.42 -10.81
CA PHE A 49 3.69 3.91 -10.76
C PHE A 49 3.80 2.44 -11.15
N GLY A 50 2.70 1.81 -11.60
CA GLY A 50 2.65 0.38 -11.90
C GLY A 50 2.85 -0.51 -10.66
N LEU A 51 2.66 0.06 -9.47
CA LEU A 51 2.75 -0.65 -8.20
C LEU A 51 1.36 -1.11 -7.78
N ARG A 52 1.29 -2.17 -6.97
CA ARG A 52 0.04 -2.66 -6.40
C ARG A 52 0.23 -2.98 -4.93
N VAL A 53 -0.79 -2.69 -4.14
CA VAL A 53 -0.82 -3.04 -2.72
C VAL A 53 -0.85 -4.56 -2.57
N HIS A 54 0.11 -5.09 -1.83
CA HIS A 54 0.12 -6.51 -1.49
C HIS A 54 -0.88 -6.78 -0.35
N GLN A 55 -1.75 -7.76 -0.54
CA GLN A 55 -2.65 -8.29 0.48
C GLN A 55 -2.58 -9.83 0.44
N THR A 56 -2.29 -10.46 1.57
CA THR A 56 -2.35 -11.93 1.74
C THR A 56 -3.83 -12.34 1.94
N PRO A 57 -4.30 -13.54 1.52
CA PRO A 57 -3.61 -14.62 0.83
C PRO A 57 -3.85 -14.58 -0.68
N THR A 58 -2.77 -14.70 -1.45
CA THR A 58 -2.79 -14.65 -2.91
C THR A 58 -3.83 -15.63 -3.47
N GLY A 59 -4.73 -15.08 -4.26
CA GLY A 59 -6.08 -15.62 -4.42
C GLY A 59 -6.91 -14.75 -5.36
N ASN A 60 -6.54 -13.46 -5.48
CA ASN A 60 -6.82 -12.68 -6.68
C ASN A 60 -6.20 -13.32 -7.94
N ASP A 61 -5.01 -13.93 -7.78
CA ASP A 61 -4.32 -14.76 -8.78
C ASP A 61 -5.14 -16.00 -9.18
N LEU A 62 -5.69 -16.73 -8.21
CA LEU A 62 -6.51 -17.91 -8.49
C LEU A 62 -7.90 -17.55 -9.05
N ARG A 63 -8.49 -16.42 -8.66
CA ARG A 63 -9.76 -15.93 -9.23
C ARG A 63 -9.62 -15.37 -10.65
N GLY A 64 -8.47 -14.77 -11.00
CA GLY A 64 -8.12 -14.44 -12.38
C GLY A 64 -8.01 -15.70 -13.25
N MET A 65 -7.37 -16.76 -12.74
CA MET A 65 -7.23 -18.06 -13.40
C MET A 65 -8.57 -18.80 -13.62
N LEU A 66 -9.49 -18.73 -12.65
CA LEU A 66 -10.80 -19.36 -12.74
C LEU A 66 -11.77 -18.59 -13.66
N ARG A 67 -11.65 -17.26 -13.74
CA ARG A 67 -12.41 -16.42 -14.69
C ARG A 67 -11.94 -16.56 -16.14
N GLN A 68 -10.65 -16.78 -16.38
CA GLN A 68 -10.09 -16.99 -17.73
C GLN A 68 -10.48 -18.35 -18.32
N SER A 69 -10.59 -19.38 -17.48
CA SER A 69 -11.03 -20.71 -17.89
C SER A 69 -12.53 -20.77 -18.23
N ALA A 70 -13.36 -19.94 -17.60
CA ALA A 70 -14.83 -19.92 -17.81
C ALA A 70 -15.30 -19.08 -19.01
N ASN A 71 -14.44 -18.20 -19.54
CA ASN A 71 -14.73 -17.38 -20.73
C ASN A 71 -14.14 -17.96 -22.03
N ALA A 72 -13.44 -19.10 -21.97
CA ALA A 72 -12.78 -19.78 -23.09
C ALA A 72 -13.49 -21.09 -23.50
N SER A 73 -14.72 -21.31 -23.03
CA SER A 73 -15.61 -22.43 -23.34
C SER A 73 -17.05 -21.94 -23.37
#